data_AF-A0AAJ1VHA8-F1
#
_entry.id   AF-A0AAJ1VHA8-F1
#
_cell.length_a   1.000
_cell.length_b   1.000
_cell.length_c   1.000
_cell.angle_alpha   90.00
_cell.angle_beta   90.00
_cell.angle_gamma   90.00
#
_symmetry.space_group_name_H-M   'P 1'
#
loop_
_entity.id
_entity.type
_entity.pdbx_description
1 polymer ?
#
loop_
_entity_poly.entity_id
_entity_poly.type
_entity_poly.pdbx_seq_one_letter_code
_entity_poly.pdbx_strand_id
1 'polypeptide(L)'
;MKTVKTIFSVLFLLFVGIGHSQNYKFDKVVKNSFSTLYFPNQEWTNLFNSEDDSYYMQIYNRNDTLVSNLYDTKENKIHYFHIDKSDSLKLYFIETKNMTKNVTKNKFVFSDIKEKKGIKKMSFKILNNKNKKVAKYKFIIKETEKSYFSVFRLSALETQLYNRMKSPMNFIVLEAKGTNISGRFVKYKLESIEDIDLDITIPE
;
A
#
# COMPACT_ATOMS: atom_id res chain seq x y z
N MET A 1 28.75 -26.13 -21.09
CA MET A 1 28.12 -26.32 -19.77
C MET A 1 26.79 -25.59 -19.75
N LYS A 2 25.69 -26.30 -19.49
CA LYS A 2 24.32 -25.77 -19.52
C LYS A 2 24.05 -24.90 -18.30
N THR A 3 23.56 -23.68 -18.53
CA THR A 3 23.06 -22.76 -17.53
C THR A 3 21.76 -23.31 -16.96
N VAL A 4 21.78 -23.78 -15.71
CA VAL A 4 20.57 -24.17 -14.99
C VAL A 4 19.88 -22.89 -14.53
N LYS A 5 18.78 -22.51 -15.21
CA LYS A 5 17.81 -21.55 -14.69
C LYS A 5 17.01 -22.26 -13.61
N THR A 6 17.35 -22.05 -12.34
CA THR A 6 16.57 -22.54 -11.21
C THR A 6 15.33 -21.65 -11.07
N ILE A 7 14.18 -22.17 -11.49
CA ILE A 7 12.87 -21.57 -11.22
C ILE A 7 12.53 -21.88 -9.77
N PHE A 8 12.43 -20.84 -8.94
CA PHE A 8 11.88 -20.96 -7.58
C PHE A 8 10.38 -21.16 -7.69
N SER A 9 9.90 -22.39 -7.53
CA SER A 9 8.50 -22.70 -7.25
C SER A 9 8.38 -23.03 -5.77
N VAL A 10 7.98 -22.05 -4.96
CA VAL A 10 7.58 -22.27 -3.57
C VAL A 10 6.10 -22.58 -3.58
N LEU A 11 5.74 -23.87 -3.50
CA LEU A 11 4.37 -24.31 -3.26
C LEU A 11 4.18 -24.44 -1.75
N PHE A 12 3.47 -23.48 -1.15
CA PHE A 12 3.15 -23.48 0.28
C PHE A 12 1.83 -24.23 0.50
N LEU A 13 1.90 -25.49 0.96
CA LEU A 13 0.72 -26.24 1.39
C LEU A 13 0.55 -26.08 2.91
N LEU A 14 -0.42 -25.26 3.32
CA LEU A 14 -0.85 -25.18 4.72
C LEU A 14 -2.03 -26.12 4.95
N PHE A 15 -1.86 -27.02 5.93
CA PHE A 15 -2.90 -27.90 6.47
C PHE A 15 -4.04 -27.07 7.06
N VAL A 16 -5.26 -27.28 6.58
CA VAL A 16 -6.47 -26.61 7.05
C VAL A 16 -7.08 -27.43 8.18
N GLY A 17 -6.91 -26.99 9.42
CA GLY A 17 -7.87 -27.29 10.48
C GLY A 17 -9.18 -26.54 10.17
N ILE A 18 -10.33 -27.15 10.45
CA ILE A 18 -11.67 -26.56 10.22
C ILE A 18 -11.90 -25.45 11.27
N GLY A 19 -11.16 -24.35 11.11
CA GLY A 19 -11.43 -23.02 11.66
C GLY A 19 -11.66 -22.08 10.47
N HIS A 20 -12.43 -21.01 10.64
CA HIS A 20 -12.72 -20.07 9.56
C HIS A 20 -11.45 -19.29 9.19
N SER A 21 -10.56 -19.85 8.36
CA SER A 21 -9.32 -19.18 8.00
C SER A 21 -9.56 -18.00 7.06
N GLN A 22 -8.93 -16.85 7.30
CA GLN A 22 -8.97 -15.71 6.38
C GLN A 22 -7.84 -15.83 5.35
N ASN A 23 -8.18 -15.83 4.06
CA ASN A 23 -7.21 -15.96 2.97
C ASN A 23 -7.00 -14.61 2.28
N TYR A 24 -5.74 -14.23 2.10
CA TYR A 24 -5.32 -13.00 1.44
C TYR A 24 -4.41 -13.33 0.28
N LYS A 25 -4.77 -12.84 -0.91
CA LYS A 25 -3.95 -12.95 -2.11
C LYS A 25 -3.19 -11.65 -2.39
N PHE A 26 -1.94 -11.75 -2.81
CA PHE A 26 -1.14 -10.62 -3.29
C PHE A 26 -0.59 -10.94 -4.67
N ASP A 27 -0.79 -10.01 -5.59
CA ASP A 27 -0.34 -10.12 -6.98
C ASP A 27 0.67 -9.03 -7.38
N LYS A 28 0.91 -8.05 -6.48
CA LYS A 28 1.91 -6.99 -6.67
C LYS A 28 2.82 -6.85 -5.45
N VAL A 29 4.12 -6.73 -5.70
CA VAL A 29 5.08 -6.14 -4.76
C VAL A 29 5.43 -4.74 -5.23
N VAL A 30 5.42 -3.78 -4.31
CA VAL A 30 5.68 -2.37 -4.58
C VAL A 30 6.76 -1.86 -3.67
N LYS A 31 7.73 -1.16 -4.25
CA LYS A 31 8.73 -0.38 -3.54
C LYS A 31 8.48 1.09 -3.79
N ASN A 32 8.45 1.87 -2.72
CA ASN A 32 8.25 3.30 -2.79
C ASN A 32 9.06 4.03 -1.72
N SER A 33 9.43 5.25 -2.02
CA SER A 33 10.04 6.16 -1.06
C SER A 33 9.04 7.24 -0.63
N PHE A 34 9.14 7.62 0.64
CA PHE A 34 8.36 8.67 1.26
C PHE A 34 9.28 9.55 2.09
N SER A 35 9.05 10.85 2.03
CA SER A 35 9.85 11.82 2.77
C SER A 35 8.99 12.93 3.37
N THR A 36 9.36 13.33 4.58
CA THR A 36 8.89 14.54 5.26
C THR A 36 10.10 15.34 5.74
N LEU A 37 9.89 16.54 6.29
CA LEU A 37 10.98 17.31 6.89
C LEU A 37 11.72 16.56 8.01
N TYR A 38 11.00 15.77 8.81
CA TYR A 38 11.55 15.05 9.97
C TYR A 38 12.03 13.63 9.63
N PHE A 39 11.55 13.08 8.52
CA PHE A 39 11.90 11.73 8.07
C PHE A 39 12.18 11.78 6.57
N PRO A 40 13.41 12.16 6.17
CA PRO A 40 13.71 12.47 4.78
C PRO A 40 13.83 11.25 3.86
N ASN A 41 14.12 10.07 4.41
CA ASN A 41 14.52 8.90 3.61
C ASN A 41 13.77 7.63 4.08
N GLN A 42 12.44 7.64 4.04
CA GLN A 42 11.68 6.42 4.34
C GLN A 42 11.48 5.59 3.07
N GLU A 43 11.76 4.30 3.15
CA GLU A 43 11.55 3.34 2.06
C GLU A 43 10.65 2.21 2.54
N TRP A 44 9.58 1.95 1.81
CA TRP A 44 8.57 0.97 2.18
C TRP A 44 8.49 -0.10 1.10
N THR A 45 8.33 -1.35 1.54
CA THR A 45 7.95 -2.47 0.68
C THR A 45 6.54 -2.88 1.06
N ASN A 46 5.65 -2.89 0.09
CA ASN A 46 4.25 -3.21 0.30
C ASN A 46 3.80 -4.30 -0.68
N LEU A 47 2.93 -5.19 -0.23
CA LEU A 47 2.24 -6.17 -1.06
C LEU A 47 0.79 -5.75 -1.23
N PHE A 48 0.29 -5.83 -2.46
CA PHE A 48 -1.08 -5.45 -2.82
C PHE A 48 -1.77 -6.55 -3.62
N ASN A 49 -3.10 -6.51 -3.60
CA ASN A 49 -3.96 -7.15 -4.59
C ASN A 49 -4.47 -6.09 -5.57
N SER A 50 -4.24 -6.28 -6.87
CA SER A 50 -4.66 -5.34 -7.91
C SER A 50 -6.17 -5.33 -8.16
N GLU A 51 -6.89 -6.36 -7.71
CA GLU A 51 -8.35 -6.49 -7.79
C GLU A 51 -9.07 -6.07 -6.50
N ASP A 52 -8.37 -6.12 -5.36
CA ASP A 52 -8.94 -5.78 -4.05
C ASP A 52 -8.04 -4.80 -3.28
N ASP A 53 -8.47 -3.54 -3.22
CA ASP A 53 -7.76 -2.49 -2.49
C ASP A 53 -8.18 -2.36 -1.02
N SER A 54 -8.96 -3.32 -0.50
CA SER A 54 -9.43 -3.33 0.88
C SER A 54 -8.40 -3.83 1.87
N TYR A 55 -7.28 -4.39 1.41
CA TYR A 55 -6.18 -4.77 2.28
C TYR A 55 -4.82 -4.56 1.60
N TYR A 56 -3.77 -4.51 2.41
CA TYR A 56 -2.38 -4.52 1.96
C TYR A 56 -1.48 -5.03 3.07
N MET A 57 -0.30 -5.50 2.69
CA MET A 57 0.72 -5.91 3.64
C MET A 57 1.92 -4.97 3.54
N GLN A 58 2.42 -4.48 4.67
CA GLN A 58 3.61 -3.65 4.74
C GLN A 58 4.74 -4.44 5.40
N ILE A 59 5.89 -4.50 4.74
CA ILE A 59 7.11 -5.15 5.22
C ILE A 59 8.14 -4.07 5.56
N TYR A 60 8.70 -4.13 6.76
CA TYR A 60 9.68 -3.14 7.23
C TYR A 60 10.64 -3.72 8.28
N ASN A 61 11.81 -3.10 8.42
CA ASN A 61 12.75 -3.44 9.47
C ASN A 61 12.40 -2.72 10.78
N ARG A 62 12.46 -3.42 11.90
CA ARG A 62 12.31 -2.89 13.27
C ARG A 62 13.39 -3.50 14.16
N ASN A 63 14.32 -2.69 14.66
CA ASN A 63 15.42 -3.14 15.54
C ASN A 63 16.12 -4.40 14.99
N ASP A 64 16.63 -4.33 13.76
CA ASP A 64 17.29 -5.42 13.00
C ASP A 64 16.43 -6.64 12.62
N THR A 65 15.22 -6.76 13.16
CA THR A 65 14.23 -7.77 12.76
C THR A 65 13.41 -7.31 11.56
N LEU A 66 13.06 -8.24 10.67
CA LEU A 66 12.09 -7.98 9.60
C LEU A 66 10.70 -8.36 10.11
N VAL A 67 9.77 -7.43 10.01
CA VAL A 67 8.39 -7.62 10.46
C VAL A 67 7.44 -7.22 9.35
N SER A 68 6.20 -7.70 9.48
CA SER A 68 5.15 -7.37 8.54
C SER A 68 3.82 -7.15 9.25
N ASN A 69 3.05 -6.20 8.73
CA ASN A 69 1.68 -5.95 9.15
C ASN A 69 0.75 -6.07 7.94
N LEU A 70 -0.29 -6.90 8.04
CA LEU A 70 -1.40 -6.93 7.09
C LEU A 70 -2.52 -6.05 7.63
N TYR A 71 -2.85 -4.99 6.91
CA TYR A 71 -3.94 -4.08 7.23
C TYR A 71 -5.18 -4.48 6.44
N ASP A 72 -6.18 -5.04 7.11
CA ASP A 72 -7.51 -5.28 6.52
C ASP A 72 -8.42 -4.10 6.86
N THR A 73 -8.61 -3.25 5.85
CA THR A 73 -9.40 -2.03 5.97
C THR A 73 -10.90 -2.26 5.81
N LYS A 74 -11.32 -3.43 5.31
CA LYS A 74 -12.72 -3.86 5.22
C LYS A 74 -13.20 -4.35 6.57
N GLU A 75 -12.43 -5.25 7.18
CA GLU A 75 -12.74 -5.86 8.49
C GLU A 75 -12.24 -5.02 9.68
N ASN A 76 -11.49 -3.95 9.41
CA ASN A 76 -10.92 -3.05 10.42
C ASN A 76 -9.95 -3.78 11.37
N LYS A 77 -9.09 -4.64 10.82
CA LYS A 77 -8.12 -5.46 11.54
C LYS A 77 -6.68 -5.17 11.07
N ILE A 78 -5.72 -5.42 11.96
CA ILE A 78 -4.28 -5.53 11.64
C ILE A 78 -3.82 -6.89 12.11
N HIS A 79 -3.19 -7.65 11.22
CA HIS A 79 -2.52 -8.90 11.55
C HIS A 79 -1.02 -8.65 11.58
N TYR A 80 -0.36 -9.09 12.65
CA TYR A 80 1.06 -8.88 12.87
C TYR A 80 1.84 -10.16 12.60
N PHE A 81 2.96 -10.02 11.91
CA PHE A 81 3.84 -11.14 11.57
C PHE A 81 5.29 -10.82 11.89
N HIS A 82 6.01 -11.84 12.31
CA HIS A 82 7.46 -11.88 12.24
C HIS A 82 7.90 -12.51 10.92
N ILE A 83 8.97 -12.01 10.29
CA ILE A 83 9.57 -12.63 9.11
C ILE A 83 10.93 -13.18 9.50
N ASP A 84 11.09 -14.50 9.42
CA ASP A 84 12.37 -15.15 9.64
C ASP A 84 13.24 -15.06 8.38
N LYS A 85 14.35 -14.32 8.48
CA LYS A 85 15.32 -14.18 7.39
C LYS A 85 16.09 -15.47 7.10
N SER A 86 16.20 -16.36 8.08
CA SER A 86 16.96 -17.62 7.96
C SER A 86 16.14 -18.76 7.36
N ASP A 87 14.82 -18.71 7.49
CA ASP A 87 13.88 -19.71 6.97
C ASP A 87 13.09 -19.17 5.77
N SER A 88 13.79 -18.89 4.66
CA SER A 88 13.16 -18.52 3.37
C SER A 88 12.16 -17.36 3.42
N LEU A 89 12.33 -16.39 4.34
CA LEU A 89 11.40 -15.27 4.55
C LEU A 89 9.99 -15.72 4.99
N LYS A 90 9.90 -16.83 5.73
CA LYS A 90 8.64 -17.35 6.24
C LYS A 90 7.97 -16.36 7.20
N LEU A 91 6.67 -16.20 7.01
CA LEU A 91 5.80 -15.37 7.84
C LEU A 91 5.26 -16.17 9.01
N TYR A 92 5.55 -15.70 10.22
CA TYR A 92 5.04 -16.24 11.47
C TYR A 92 3.98 -15.30 12.02
N PHE A 93 2.72 -15.75 12.03
CA PHE A 93 1.61 -15.00 12.61
C PHE A 93 1.81 -14.82 14.12
N ILE A 94 1.60 -13.60 14.60
CA ILE A 94 1.74 -13.24 16.02
C ILE A 94 0.37 -13.03 16.64
N GLU A 95 -0.38 -12.05 16.14
CA GLU A 95 -1.68 -11.66 16.70
C GLU A 95 -2.50 -10.83 15.70
N THR A 96 -3.78 -10.67 16.01
CA THR A 96 -4.71 -9.77 15.33
C THR A 96 -5.19 -8.68 16.28
N LYS A 97 -5.20 -7.42 15.86
CA LYS A 97 -5.78 -6.29 16.61
C LYS A 97 -6.79 -5.53 15.77
N ASN A 98 -7.76 -4.91 16.45
CA ASN A 98 -8.68 -3.97 15.82
C ASN A 98 -7.97 -2.63 15.54
N MET A 99 -8.22 -2.06 14.36
CA MET A 99 -7.79 -0.70 14.05
C MET A 99 -8.68 0.33 14.74
N THR A 100 -8.09 1.45 15.17
CA THR A 100 -8.84 2.59 15.68
C THR A 100 -9.65 3.23 14.55
N LYS A 101 -10.98 3.14 14.60
CA LYS A 101 -11.86 3.76 13.60
C LYS A 101 -11.84 5.28 13.74
N ASN A 102 -11.26 5.97 12.76
CA ASN A 102 -11.37 7.41 12.61
C ASN A 102 -12.11 7.74 11.31
N VAL A 103 -13.44 7.81 11.40
CA VAL A 103 -14.30 8.17 10.27
C VAL A 103 -14.28 9.70 10.12
N THR A 104 -13.42 10.20 9.23
CA THR A 104 -13.48 11.60 8.81
C THR A 104 -14.39 11.72 7.58
N LYS A 105 -15.42 12.58 7.65
CA LYS A 105 -16.30 12.91 6.52
C LYS A 105 -15.59 13.85 5.54
N ASN A 106 -14.47 13.38 4.99
CA ASN A 106 -13.68 14.13 4.03
C ASN A 106 -14.16 13.87 2.60
N LYS A 107 -14.04 14.89 1.75
CA LYS A 107 -14.30 14.80 0.31
C LYS A 107 -12.98 14.75 -0.45
N PHE A 108 -12.92 13.91 -1.47
CA PHE A 108 -11.74 13.69 -2.31
C PHE A 108 -11.99 14.31 -3.68
N VAL A 109 -11.08 15.18 -4.12
CA VAL A 109 -11.23 15.90 -5.39
C VAL A 109 -9.97 15.72 -6.22
N PHE A 110 -10.15 15.16 -7.41
CA PHE A 110 -9.13 15.04 -8.44
C PHE A 110 -9.38 16.12 -9.50
N SER A 111 -8.31 16.72 -10.02
CA SER A 111 -8.43 17.59 -11.20
C SER A 111 -8.38 16.75 -12.48
N ASP A 112 -8.68 17.40 -13.60
CA ASP A 112 -8.37 16.85 -14.91
C ASP A 112 -6.86 16.60 -15.07
N ILE A 113 -6.53 15.67 -15.97
CA ILE A 113 -5.16 15.40 -16.38
C ILE A 113 -4.66 16.56 -17.24
N LYS A 114 -3.47 17.06 -16.93
CA LYS A 114 -2.74 18.02 -17.75
C LYS A 114 -1.47 17.36 -18.28
N GLU A 115 -1.32 17.31 -19.58
CA GLU A 115 -0.14 16.77 -20.23
C GLU A 115 0.75 17.88 -20.80
N LYS A 116 2.06 17.78 -20.56
CA LYS A 116 3.04 18.66 -21.19
C LYS A 116 4.34 17.90 -21.41
N LYS A 117 4.81 17.85 -22.66
CA LYS A 117 6.02 17.12 -23.07
C LYS A 117 5.99 15.64 -22.63
N GLY A 118 4.86 14.95 -22.84
CA GLY A 118 4.67 13.55 -22.45
C GLY A 118 4.50 13.29 -20.94
N ILE A 119 4.61 14.32 -20.10
CA ILE A 119 4.44 14.18 -18.65
C ILE A 119 2.99 14.51 -18.29
N LYS A 120 2.26 13.51 -17.81
CA LYS A 120 0.88 13.63 -17.31
C LYS A 120 0.88 14.03 -15.84
N LYS A 121 0.16 15.10 -15.51
CA LYS A 121 0.07 15.66 -14.17
C LYS A 121 -1.38 15.82 -13.73
N MET A 122 -1.61 15.62 -12.43
CA MET A 122 -2.92 15.80 -11.81
C MET A 122 -2.77 16.46 -10.44
N SER A 123 -3.79 17.15 -9.96
CA SER A 123 -3.86 17.60 -8.57
C SER A 123 -4.90 16.80 -7.81
N PHE A 124 -4.57 16.44 -6.58
CA PHE A 124 -5.48 15.77 -5.66
C PHE A 124 -5.64 16.61 -4.39
N LYS A 125 -6.86 16.71 -3.87
CA LYS A 125 -7.18 17.48 -2.67
C LYS A 125 -8.10 16.69 -1.76
N ILE A 126 -7.89 16.88 -0.46
CA ILE A 126 -8.80 16.43 0.59
C ILE A 126 -9.47 17.67 1.18
N LEU A 127 -10.80 17.69 1.19
CA LEU A 127 -11.61 18.74 1.80
C LEU A 127 -12.30 18.18 3.04
N ASN A 128 -12.41 18.99 4.10
CA ASN A 128 -13.22 18.63 5.25
C ASN A 128 -14.74 18.80 4.96
N ASN A 129 -15.56 18.49 5.95
CA ASN A 129 -17.03 18.66 5.89
C ASN A 129 -17.49 20.10 5.58
N LYS A 130 -16.68 21.12 5.91
CA LYS A 130 -16.93 22.54 5.59
C LYS A 130 -16.37 22.96 4.22
N ASN A 131 -16.02 22.00 3.36
CA ASN A 131 -15.35 22.21 2.07
C ASN A 131 -14.00 22.96 2.15
N LYS A 132 -13.41 23.08 3.35
CA LYS A 132 -12.08 23.67 3.52
C LYS A 132 -11.02 22.62 3.15
N LYS A 133 -10.07 23.03 2.31
CA LYS A 133 -8.93 22.20 1.89
C LYS A 133 -8.04 21.89 3.10
N VAL A 134 -7.90 20.62 3.43
CA VAL A 134 -7.04 20.11 4.51
C VAL A 134 -5.79 19.40 4.00
N ALA A 135 -5.79 18.91 2.76
CA ALA A 135 -4.59 18.40 2.11
C ALA A 135 -4.59 18.72 0.61
N LYS A 136 -3.40 18.80 0.01
CA LYS A 136 -3.23 19.02 -1.44
C LYS A 136 -1.94 18.41 -1.93
N TYR A 137 -2.05 17.66 -3.01
CA TYR A 137 -0.95 17.00 -3.68
C TYR A 137 -0.94 17.35 -5.16
N LYS A 138 0.25 17.44 -5.74
CA LYS A 138 0.49 17.44 -7.18
C LYS A 138 1.11 16.09 -7.53
N PHE A 139 0.50 15.41 -8.48
CA PHE A 139 0.93 14.10 -8.97
C PHE A 139 1.60 14.22 -10.34
N ILE A 140 2.60 13.39 -10.55
CA ILE A 140 3.00 12.88 -11.85
C ILE A 140 2.44 11.46 -11.93
N ILE A 141 1.70 11.17 -12.99
CA ILE A 141 0.97 9.89 -13.13
C ILE A 141 1.32 9.20 -14.44
N LYS A 142 1.02 7.91 -14.48
CA LYS A 142 0.95 7.10 -15.70
C LYS A 142 -0.43 6.45 -15.74
N GLU A 143 -1.13 6.57 -16.86
CA GLU A 143 -2.39 5.85 -17.07
C GLU A 143 -2.14 4.35 -17.19
N THR A 144 -3.06 3.55 -16.68
CA THR A 144 -2.94 2.10 -16.56
C THR A 144 -4.30 1.44 -16.82
N GLU A 145 -4.31 0.14 -17.08
CA GLU A 145 -5.56 -0.62 -17.31
C GLU A 145 -6.41 -0.73 -16.04
N LYS A 146 -5.76 -0.86 -14.88
CA LYS A 146 -6.38 -0.88 -13.54
C LYS A 146 -5.92 0.31 -12.71
N SER A 147 -6.71 0.72 -11.73
CA SER A 147 -6.32 1.79 -10.81
C SER A 147 -5.36 1.27 -9.73
N TYR A 148 -4.15 1.84 -9.68
CA TYR A 148 -3.17 1.59 -8.61
C TYR A 148 -3.07 2.77 -7.64
N PHE A 149 -4.11 3.59 -7.54
CA PHE A 149 -4.12 4.75 -6.66
C PHE A 149 -3.98 4.37 -5.16
N SER A 150 -4.44 3.16 -4.78
CA SER A 150 -4.29 2.60 -3.43
C SER A 150 -2.83 2.53 -2.97
N VAL A 151 -1.89 2.30 -3.90
CA VAL A 151 -0.45 2.27 -3.63
C VAL A 151 0.02 3.59 -3.00
N PHE A 152 -0.33 4.72 -3.62
CA PHE A 152 -0.04 6.04 -3.06
C PHE A 152 -0.86 6.31 -1.80
N ARG A 153 -2.16 5.99 -1.82
CA ARG A 153 -3.09 6.22 -0.71
C ARG A 153 -2.54 5.64 0.59
N LEU A 154 -2.14 4.38 0.56
CA LEU A 154 -1.72 3.62 1.74
C LEU A 154 -0.27 3.97 2.14
N SER A 155 0.53 4.45 1.19
CA SER A 155 1.92 4.85 1.45
C SER A 155 2.08 6.28 1.99
N ALA A 156 1.22 7.22 1.60
CA ALA A 156 1.49 8.66 1.77
C ALA A 156 0.37 9.45 2.44
N LEU A 157 -0.82 8.88 2.58
CA LEU A 157 -1.86 9.46 3.42
C LEU A 157 -1.67 8.83 4.80
N GLU A 158 -1.28 9.64 5.80
CA GLU A 158 -1.05 9.27 7.21
C GLU A 158 -2.28 8.67 7.93
N THR A 159 -3.24 8.14 7.18
CA THR A 159 -4.54 7.68 7.63
C THR A 159 -4.89 6.40 6.90
N GLN A 160 -4.88 5.28 7.63
CA GLN A 160 -5.41 3.97 7.23
C GLN A 160 -6.93 3.96 6.94
N LEU A 161 -7.53 5.12 6.67
CA LEU A 161 -8.94 5.43 6.98
C LEU A 161 -9.73 5.97 5.79
N TYR A 162 -9.10 6.06 4.61
CA TYR A 162 -9.75 6.49 3.37
C TYR A 162 -10.12 5.31 2.48
N ASN A 163 -10.69 4.29 3.08
CA ASN A 163 -11.06 3.01 2.42
C ASN A 163 -12.17 3.23 1.38
N ARG A 164 -12.88 4.38 1.45
CA ARG A 164 -13.90 4.80 0.48
C ARG A 164 -13.37 5.72 -0.62
N MET A 165 -12.08 6.03 -0.62
CA MET A 165 -11.51 6.89 -1.66
C MET A 165 -11.32 6.07 -2.93
N LYS A 166 -12.19 6.32 -3.91
CA LYS A 166 -12.05 5.78 -5.26
C LYS A 166 -11.47 6.84 -6.17
N SER A 167 -10.50 6.42 -6.98
CA SER A 167 -10.02 7.24 -8.09
C SER A 167 -11.11 7.35 -9.16
N PRO A 168 -11.28 8.51 -9.82
CA PRO A 168 -12.21 8.65 -10.94
C PRO A 168 -11.72 7.94 -12.23
N MET A 169 -10.46 7.49 -12.28
CA MET A 169 -9.87 6.87 -13.46
C MET A 169 -8.71 5.92 -13.10
N ASN A 170 -8.26 5.12 -14.06
CA ASN A 170 -7.20 4.14 -13.86
C ASN A 170 -5.81 4.76 -14.11
N PHE A 171 -5.03 4.89 -13.04
CA PHE A 171 -3.65 5.37 -13.11
C PHE A 171 -2.82 4.83 -11.95
N ILE A 172 -1.51 5.01 -12.08
CA ILE A 172 -0.54 4.89 -11.00
C ILE A 172 0.15 6.23 -10.76
N VAL A 173 0.39 6.56 -9.50
CA VAL A 173 1.17 7.75 -9.11
C VAL A 173 2.65 7.40 -9.20
N LEU A 174 3.41 8.10 -10.04
CA LEU A 174 4.86 7.94 -10.13
C LEU A 174 5.56 8.81 -9.08
N GLU A 175 5.11 10.06 -8.97
CA GLU A 175 5.62 11.00 -7.98
C GLU A 175 4.47 11.82 -7.40
N ALA A 176 4.57 12.17 -6.13
CA ALA A 176 3.68 13.15 -5.53
C ALA A 176 4.46 14.11 -4.64
N LYS A 177 4.02 15.37 -4.61
CA LYS A 177 4.47 16.34 -3.62
C LYS A 177 3.31 17.20 -3.16
N GLY A 178 3.24 17.47 -1.86
CA GLY A 178 2.08 18.12 -1.30
C GLY A 178 2.14 18.37 0.18
N THR A 179 1.05 18.92 0.71
CA THR A 179 0.82 19.07 2.14
C THR A 179 -0.25 18.07 2.57
N ASN A 180 0.06 17.25 3.57
CA ASN A 180 -0.87 16.28 4.13
C ASN A 180 -1.86 16.92 5.12
N ILE A 181 -2.75 16.11 5.70
CA ILE A 181 -3.78 16.58 6.64
C ILE A 181 -3.20 17.20 7.92
N SER A 182 -1.99 16.82 8.29
CA SER A 182 -1.25 17.32 9.46
C SER A 182 -0.49 18.60 9.15
N GLY A 183 -0.65 19.17 7.94
CA GLY A 183 0.07 20.37 7.51
C GLY A 183 1.52 20.13 7.13
N ARG A 184 2.00 18.88 7.12
CA ARG A 184 3.38 18.54 6.78
C ARG A 184 3.56 18.44 5.29
N PHE A 185 4.67 18.99 4.79
CA PHE A 185 5.06 18.77 3.41
C PHE A 185 5.61 17.35 3.25
N VAL A 186 5.11 16.65 2.24
CA VAL A 186 5.48 15.27 1.95
C VAL A 186 5.86 15.13 0.48
N LYS A 187 6.84 14.26 0.21
CA LYS A 187 7.14 13.78 -1.15
C LYS A 187 7.05 12.26 -1.16
N TYR A 188 6.55 11.75 -2.27
CA TYR A 188 6.43 10.33 -2.55
C TYR A 188 7.01 10.06 -3.93
N LYS A 189 7.66 8.92 -4.09
CA LYS A 189 8.10 8.39 -5.38
C LYS A 189 7.90 6.88 -5.41
N LEU A 190 7.31 6.40 -6.50
CA LEU A 190 7.24 4.99 -6.81
C LEU A 190 8.58 4.57 -7.40
N GLU A 191 9.22 3.56 -6.81
CA GLU A 191 10.49 3.01 -7.29
C GLU A 191 10.26 1.80 -8.21
N SER A 192 9.43 0.84 -7.78
CA SER A 192 9.01 -0.28 -8.63
C SER A 192 7.63 -0.83 -8.24
N ILE A 193 6.99 -1.49 -9.20
CA ILE A 193 5.81 -2.33 -9.03
C ILE A 193 6.02 -3.57 -9.91
N GLU A 194 6.00 -4.74 -9.29
CA GLU A 194 6.35 -6.01 -9.93
C GLU A 194 5.28 -7.06 -9.62
N ASP A 195 5.11 -8.02 -10.53
CA ASP A 195 4.13 -9.10 -10.40
C ASP A 195 4.66 -10.19 -9.46
N ILE A 196 3.77 -10.68 -8.59
CA ILE A 196 4.03 -11.82 -7.70
C ILE A 196 2.79 -12.73 -7.68
N ASP A 197 2.91 -13.90 -7.07
CA ASP A 197 1.77 -14.75 -6.72
C ASP A 197 2.01 -15.27 -5.31
N LEU A 198 1.33 -14.67 -4.33
CA LEU A 198 1.48 -14.99 -2.93
C LEU A 198 0.12 -15.07 -2.26
N ASP A 199 -0.16 -16.22 -1.66
CA ASP A 199 -1.33 -16.42 -0.81
C ASP A 199 -0.90 -16.55 0.65
N ILE A 200 -1.65 -15.90 1.54
CA ILE A 200 -1.43 -15.93 2.98
C ILE A 200 -2.73 -16.32 3.66
N THR A 201 -2.66 -17.36 4.49
CA THR A 201 -3.78 -17.84 5.29
C THR A 201 -3.57 -17.47 6.75
N ILE A 202 -4.54 -16.78 7.33
CA ILE A 202 -4.55 -16.43 8.76
C ILE A 202 -5.45 -17.43 9.49
N PRO A 203 -4.93 -18.16 10.48
CA PRO A 203 -5.77 -18.98 11.35
C PRO A 203 -6.68 -18.06 12.18
N GLU A 204 -7.98 -18.37 12.23
CA GLU A 204 -8.92 -17.80 13.22
C GLU A 204 -8.92 -18.62 14.51
#